data_AF-A0A9E0N8Z6-F1
#
_entry.id   AF-A0A9E0N8Z6-F1
#
_cell.length_a   1.000
_cell.length_b   1.000
_cell.length_c   1.000
_cell.angle_alpha   90.00
_cell.angle_beta   90.00
_cell.angle_gamma   90.00
#
_symmetry.space_group_name_H-M   'P 1'
#
loop_
_entity.id
_entity.type
_entity.pdbx_description
1 polymer ?
#
loop_
_entity_poly.entity_id
_entity_poly.type
_entity_poly.pdbx_seq_one_letter_code
_entity_poly.pdbx_strand_id
1 'polypeptide(L)'
;MGGSDAGLIVVGTIRSLILHTLGSRFEGVPKREVARLELDVERATHGDGTDIEVGNLAGVSFQGPPELVPAYALGERVQLTVSSEMHIASIRRAPLS
;
A
#
# COMPACT_ATOMS: atom_id res chain seq x y z
N MET A 1 6.39 23.05 15.40
CA MET A 1 6.26 21.66 15.86
C MET A 1 5.24 20.98 14.96
N GLY A 2 5.70 20.32 13.90
CA GLY A 2 4.82 19.64 12.95
C GLY A 2 5.36 18.24 12.76
N GLY A 3 4.67 17.24 13.26
CA GLY A 3 5.18 15.88 13.30
C GLY A 3 4.18 14.93 13.92
N SER A 4 3.03 14.75 13.28
CA SER A 4 2.07 13.70 13.65
C SER A 4 1.30 13.13 12.46
N ASP A 5 1.76 13.38 11.22
CA ASP A 5 1.38 12.65 10.01
C ASP A 5 2.48 11.64 9.63
N ALA A 6 3.04 10.94 10.61
CA ALA A 6 4.10 9.96 10.42
C ALA A 6 3.52 8.69 9.76
N GLY A 7 3.22 8.78 8.47
CA GLY A 7 2.74 7.67 7.66
C GLY A 7 3.65 6.45 7.74
N LEU A 8 3.07 5.28 7.56
CA LEU A 8 3.78 4.01 7.57
C LEU A 8 4.61 3.88 6.28
N ILE A 9 5.90 3.59 6.41
CA ILE A 9 6.78 3.28 5.28
C ILE A 9 6.97 1.76 5.24
N VAL A 10 6.63 1.14 4.11
CA VAL A 10 6.74 -0.33 3.94
C VAL A 10 7.63 -0.62 2.74
N VAL A 11 8.58 -1.51 2.88
CA VAL A 11 9.35 -2.08 1.77
C VAL A 11 9.04 -3.57 1.69
N GLY A 12 8.74 -4.04 0.48
CA GLY A 12 8.45 -5.45 0.26
C GLY A 12 8.29 -5.78 -1.21
N THR A 13 8.07 -7.06 -1.47
CA THR A 13 7.88 -7.60 -2.81
C THR A 13 6.40 -7.80 -3.10
N ILE A 14 5.93 -7.38 -4.27
CA ILE A 14 4.52 -7.48 -4.66
C ILE A 14 4.13 -8.96 -4.81
N ARG A 15 3.25 -9.43 -3.91
CA ARG A 15 2.70 -10.79 -3.93
C ARG A 15 1.35 -10.86 -4.64
N SER A 16 0.53 -9.83 -4.50
CA SER A 16 -0.77 -9.71 -5.17
C SER A 16 -1.05 -8.25 -5.51
N LEU A 17 -1.52 -7.99 -6.72
CA LEU A 17 -1.95 -6.67 -7.16
C LEU A 17 -3.14 -6.84 -8.10
N ILE A 18 -4.31 -6.43 -7.64
CA ILE A 18 -5.57 -6.62 -8.38
C ILE A 18 -6.41 -5.34 -8.38
N LEU A 19 -7.19 -5.16 -9.44
CA LEU A 19 -8.22 -4.13 -9.50
C LEU A 19 -9.46 -4.63 -8.77
N HIS A 20 -9.92 -3.87 -7.78
CA HIS A 20 -11.10 -4.20 -6.99
C HIS A 20 -12.17 -3.12 -7.18
N THR A 21 -13.36 -3.53 -7.61
CA THR A 21 -14.51 -2.64 -7.74
C THR A 21 -15.24 -2.58 -6.40
N LEU A 22 -15.16 -1.42 -5.74
CA LEU A 22 -15.97 -1.12 -4.56
C LEU A 22 -17.40 -0.83 -5.02
N GLY A 23 -18.30 -1.78 -4.75
CA GLY A 23 -19.73 -1.59 -4.99
C GLY A 23 -20.30 -0.57 -4.01
N SER A 24 -21.17 0.33 -4.51
CA SER A 24 -22.06 1.10 -3.65
C SER A 24 -23.33 0.29 -3.37
N ARG A 25 -23.80 0.33 -2.12
CA ARG A 25 -25.12 -0.22 -1.75
C ARG A 25 -26.27 0.70 -2.13
N PHE A 26 -25.98 1.90 -2.62
CA PHE A 26 -26.96 2.91 -3.00
C PHE A 26 -27.07 3.01 -4.52
N GLU A 27 -28.31 2.97 -5.02
CA GLU A 27 -28.60 3.21 -6.43
C GLU A 27 -28.11 4.60 -6.85
N GLY A 28 -27.46 4.69 -8.01
CA GLY A 28 -27.00 5.95 -8.60
C GLY A 28 -25.60 6.41 -8.19
N VAL A 29 -24.93 5.75 -7.24
CA VAL A 29 -23.53 6.08 -6.92
C VAL A 29 -22.58 5.35 -7.87
N PRO A 30 -21.66 6.06 -8.56
CA PRO A 30 -20.69 5.44 -9.44
C PRO A 30 -19.79 4.47 -8.68
N LYS A 31 -19.58 3.28 -9.26
CA LYS A 31 -18.65 2.28 -8.73
C LYS A 31 -17.25 2.88 -8.74
N ARG A 32 -16.53 2.73 -7.64
CA ARG A 32 -15.13 3.16 -7.53
C ARG A 32 -14.22 1.95 -7.69
N GLU A 33 -13.23 2.06 -8.55
CA GLU A 33 -12.17 1.07 -8.66
C GLU A 33 -10.98 1.49 -7.81
N VAL A 34 -10.40 0.53 -7.09
CA VAL A 34 -9.19 0.71 -6.29
C VAL A 34 -8.23 -0.45 -6.57
N ALA A 35 -6.94 -0.17 -6.56
CA ALA A 35 -5.95 -1.23 -6.56
C ALA A 35 -5.85 -1.80 -5.14
N ARG A 36 -5.90 -3.13 -5.02
CA ARG A 36 -5.56 -3.85 -3.79
C ARG A 36 -4.19 -4.48 -3.96
N LEU A 37 -3.27 -4.13 -3.07
CA LEU A 37 -1.88 -4.55 -3.08
C LEU A 37 -1.55 -5.34 -1.81
N GLU A 38 -0.94 -6.51 -1.97
CA GLU A 38 -0.35 -7.27 -0.87
C GLU A 38 1.15 -7.45 -1.12
N LEU A 39 1.93 -7.28 -0.07
CA LEU A 39 3.38 -7.40 -0.11
C LEU A 39 3.85 -8.57 0.76
N ASP A 40 4.88 -9.27 0.30
CA ASP A 40 5.81 -9.94 1.18
C ASP A 40 6.70 -8.85 1.80
N VAL A 41 6.31 -8.40 3.00
CA VAL A 41 6.95 -7.27 3.68
C VAL A 41 8.35 -7.67 4.16
N GLU A 42 9.35 -6.85 3.85
CA GLU A 42 10.74 -7.03 4.25
C GLU A 42 11.14 -6.05 5.37
N ARG A 43 10.58 -4.85 5.33
CA ARG A 43 10.83 -3.79 6.31
C ARG A 43 9.60 -2.91 6.45
N ALA A 44 9.31 -2.48 7.67
CA ALA A 44 8.31 -1.47 7.93
C ALA A 44 8.81 -0.52 9.02
N THR A 45 8.57 0.78 8.82
CA THR A 45 8.92 1.82 9.79
C THR A 45 7.79 2.84 9.88
N HIS A 46 7.58 3.41 11.06
CA HIS A 46 6.80 4.63 11.20
C HIS A 46 7.52 5.81 10.52
N GLY A 47 6.80 6.89 10.24
CA GLY A 47 7.36 8.10 9.66
C GLY A 47 8.38 8.82 10.56
N ASP A 48 8.45 8.48 11.84
CA ASP A 48 9.48 8.91 12.79
C ASP A 48 10.75 8.03 12.76
N GLY A 49 10.75 6.96 11.94
CA GLY A 49 11.84 6.01 11.80
C GLY A 49 11.78 4.82 12.76
N THR A 50 10.76 4.72 13.61
CA THR A 50 10.59 3.57 14.51
C THR A 50 10.29 2.31 13.71
N ASP A 51 11.08 1.25 13.90
CA ASP A 51 10.86 -0.03 13.25
C ASP A 51 9.54 -0.68 13.71
N ILE A 52 8.84 -1.29 12.76
CA ILE A 52 7.61 -2.04 12.99
C ILE A 52 7.91 -3.50 12.73
N GLU A 53 7.47 -4.35 13.64
CA GLU A 53 7.59 -5.79 13.48
C GLU A 53 6.78 -6.25 12.25
N VAL A 54 7.51 -6.80 11.27
CA VAL A 54 6.97 -7.24 9.97
C VAL A 54 5.83 -8.24 10.12
N GLY A 55 5.89 -9.11 11.15
CA GLY A 55 4.83 -10.07 11.44
C GLY A 55 3.46 -9.43 11.67
N ASN A 56 3.43 -8.19 12.16
CA ASN A 56 2.19 -7.43 12.36
C ASN A 56 1.55 -6.95 11.05
N LEU A 57 2.28 -7.02 9.93
CA LEU A 57 1.81 -6.64 8.60
C LEU A 57 1.53 -7.85 7.69
N ALA A 58 1.69 -9.08 8.20
CA ALA A 58 1.41 -10.27 7.46
C ALA A 58 -0.08 -10.33 7.03
N GLY A 59 -0.33 -10.44 5.73
CA GLY A 59 -1.69 -10.47 5.18
C GLY A 59 -2.40 -9.12 5.11
N VAL A 60 -1.72 -8.00 5.41
CA VAL A 60 -2.28 -6.67 5.22
C VAL A 60 -2.39 -6.36 3.73
N SER A 61 -3.60 -5.97 3.32
CA SER A 61 -3.84 -5.41 1.99
C SER A 61 -3.83 -3.89 2.05
N PHE A 62 -3.01 -3.27 1.22
CA PHE A 62 -2.98 -1.82 1.01
C PHE A 62 -3.90 -1.44 -0.13
N GLN A 63 -4.58 -0.29 -0.01
CA GLN A 63 -5.45 0.23 -1.06
C GLN A 63 -4.84 1.45 -1.71
N GLY A 64 -4.79 1.45 -3.04
CA GLY A 64 -4.28 2.56 -3.83
C GLY A 64 -5.18 2.88 -5.02
N PRO A 65 -4.77 3.86 -5.82
CA PRO A 65 -5.54 4.23 -7.00
C PRO A 65 -5.40 3.14 -8.10
N PRO A 66 -6.40 3.00 -8.98
CA PRO A 66 -6.51 1.86 -9.91
C PRO A 66 -5.35 1.77 -10.92
N GLU A 67 -4.71 2.89 -11.25
CA GLU A 67 -3.57 2.97 -12.16
C GLU A 67 -2.32 2.23 -11.68
N LEU A 68 -2.28 1.80 -10.41
CA LEU A 68 -1.17 0.98 -9.92
C LEU A 68 -1.13 -0.40 -10.58
N VAL A 69 -2.28 -0.97 -10.93
CA VAL A 69 -2.38 -2.32 -11.51
C VAL A 69 -1.63 -2.44 -12.85
N PRO A 70 -1.77 -1.52 -13.82
CA PRO A 70 -0.95 -1.55 -15.03
C PRO A 70 0.48 -1.01 -14.84
N ALA A 71 0.77 -0.28 -13.76
CA ALA A 71 2.08 0.36 -13.55
C ALA A 71 3.12 -0.54 -12.87
N TYR A 72 2.67 -1.59 -12.17
CA TYR A 72 3.50 -2.50 -11.39
C TYR A 72 3.15 -3.96 -11.67
N ALA A 73 4.10 -4.85 -11.43
CA ALA A 73 3.99 -6.28 -11.67
C ALA A 73 4.27 -7.10 -10.40
N LEU A 74 3.75 -8.33 -10.37
CA LEU A 74 4.07 -9.29 -9.32
C LEU A 74 5.57 -9.56 -9.29
N GLY A 75 6.13 -9.74 -8.10
CA GLY A 75 7.56 -9.93 -7.88
C GLY A 75 8.39 -8.64 -7.93
N GLU A 76 7.81 -7.49 -8.27
CA GLU A 76 8.54 -6.23 -8.15
C GLU A 76 8.72 -5.83 -6.68
N ARG A 77 9.92 -5.34 -6.35
CA ARG A 77 10.21 -4.78 -5.04
C ARG A 77 9.84 -3.31 -5.00
N VAL A 78 9.04 -2.90 -4.02
CA VAL A 78 8.52 -1.54 -3.90
C VAL A 78 8.68 -0.99 -2.50
N GLN A 79 8.74 0.34 -2.41
CA GLN A 79 8.55 1.09 -1.19
C GLN A 79 7.23 1.84 -1.25
N LEU A 80 6.38 1.63 -0.24
CA LEU A 80 5.14 2.34 -0.02
C LEU A 80 5.32 3.40 1.06
N THR A 81 4.63 4.51 0.90
CA THR A 81 4.21 5.37 2.00
C THR A 81 2.71 5.24 2.12
N VAL A 82 2.25 4.89 3.32
CA VAL A 82 0.87 4.57 3.63
C VAL A 82 0.36 5.60 4.65
N SER A 83 -0.82 6.16 4.40
CA SER A 83 -1.47 7.06 5.35
C SER A 83 -1.99 6.29 6.57
N SER A 84 -2.44 7.03 7.58
CA SER A 84 -3.08 6.47 8.78
C SER A 84 -4.30 5.59 8.50
N GLU A 85 -4.93 5.70 7.33
CA GLU A 85 -6.09 4.90 6.89
C GLU A 85 -5.71 3.64 6.08
N MET A 86 -4.43 3.25 6.06
CA MET A 86 -3.93 2.13 5.23
C MET A 86 -4.08 2.37 3.70
N HIS A 87 -4.21 3.64 3.30
CA HIS A 87 -4.20 4.03 1.89
C HIS A 87 -2.78 4.32 1.42
N ILE A 88 -2.43 3.84 0.23
CA ILE A 88 -1.16 4.12 -0.44
C ILE A 88 -1.15 5.60 -0.81
N ALA A 89 -0.36 6.39 -0.08
CA ALA A 89 -0.11 7.79 -0.38
C ALA A 89 0.95 7.93 -1.48
N SER A 90 1.96 7.05 -1.49
CA SER A 90 2.92 6.96 -2.59
C SER A 90 3.51 5.55 -2.71
N ILE A 91 3.96 5.22 -3.93
CA ILE A 91 4.65 3.97 -4.25
C ILE A 91 5.77 4.25 -5.24
N ARG A 92 6.91 3.59 -5.04
CA ARG A 92 8.04 3.59 -5.97
C ARG A 92 8.74 2.25 -5.98
N ARG A 93 9.40 1.92 -7.10
CA ARG A 93 10.33 0.77 -7.15
C ARG A 93 11.46 0.99 -6.14
N ALA A 94 11.73 -0.02 -5.32
CA ALA A 94 12.85 0.00 -4.40
C ALA A 94 14.08 -0.61 -5.10
N PRO A 95 15.29 -0.05 -4.91
CA PRO A 95 16.50 -0.62 -5.50
C PRO A 95 16.71 -2.05 -5.01
N LEU A 96 17.18 -2.94 -5.90
CA LEU A 96 17.69 -4.25 -5.51
C LEU A 96 18.96 -3.97 -4.69
N SER A 97 18.92 -4.33 -3.41
CA SER A 97 20.02 -4.12 -2.47
C SER A 97 21.12 -5.15 -2.70
#